data_AF-A0A7I4DMJ5-F1
#
_entry.id   AF-A0A7I4DMJ5-F1
#
_cell.length_a   1.000
_cell.length_b   1.000
_cell.length_c   1.000
_cell.angle_alpha   90.00
_cell.angle_beta   90.00
_cell.angle_gamma   90.00
#
_symmetry.space_group_name_H-M   'P 1'
#
loop_
_entity.id
_entity.type
_entity.pdbx_description
1 polymer ?
#
loop_
_entity_poly.entity_id
_entity_poly.type
_entity_poly.pdbx_seq_one_letter_code
_entity_poly.pdbx_strand_id
1 'polypeptide(L)'
;MTSNCFGIMMDTVGDTVLMRGQDPEKPPYVAKIEKIEADGRNNSNVKVRCRWYYRPEESMGGRRQFHGTKELFLSDHYDIQSADTIEGKCTVHTFKNYTKLESVGAEDYFCRFEYKASTGGFTPDRVAVYCKCEMPYNPDDLMVQCEICKDWFHPSCMSMTPDQVKKMEKFFCPDCISQSGEKKVRQSSPRSSPATDHVKPDAKRRKR
;
A
#
# COMPACT_ATOMS: atom_id res chain seq x y z
N MET A 1 -36.22 -9.10 0.13
CA MET A 1 -34.99 -8.73 0.84
C MET A 1 -34.20 -10.00 1.17
N THR A 2 -33.74 -10.72 0.14
CA THR A 2 -33.12 -12.04 0.26
C THR A 2 -32.07 -12.19 -0.82
N SER A 3 -30.91 -11.54 -0.69
CA SER A 3 -29.86 -11.68 -1.73
C SER A 3 -28.40 -11.60 -1.25
N ASN A 4 -28.08 -11.31 0.02
CA ASN A 4 -26.66 -11.23 0.43
C ASN A 4 -26.10 -12.50 1.08
N CYS A 5 -26.93 -13.41 1.59
CA CYS A 5 -26.43 -14.63 2.25
C CYS A 5 -25.74 -15.62 1.30
N PHE A 6 -26.03 -15.60 0.00
CA PHE A 6 -25.43 -16.53 -0.96
C PHE A 6 -23.95 -16.20 -1.26
N GLY A 7 -23.54 -14.93 -1.16
CA GLY A 7 -22.14 -14.52 -1.35
C GLY A 7 -21.24 -14.94 -0.17
N ILE A 8 -21.77 -14.84 1.04
CA ILE A 8 -21.07 -15.18 2.29
C ILE A 8 -20.64 -16.67 2.34
N MET A 9 -21.40 -17.58 1.71
CA MET A 9 -21.04 -19.01 1.66
C MET A 9 -19.82 -19.34 0.77
N MET A 10 -19.28 -18.37 0.02
CA MET A 10 -18.06 -18.54 -0.78
C MET A 10 -16.81 -17.92 -0.12
N ASP A 11 -16.95 -17.30 1.05
CA ASP A 11 -15.81 -16.73 1.78
C ASP A 11 -15.06 -17.83 2.53
N THR A 12 -13.73 -17.75 2.51
CA THR A 12 -12.85 -18.73 3.16
C THR A 12 -11.85 -18.05 4.10
N VAL A 13 -11.29 -18.82 5.02
CA VAL A 13 -10.21 -18.33 5.90
C VAL A 13 -9.03 -17.87 5.03
N GLY A 14 -8.57 -16.65 5.27
CA GLY A 14 -7.54 -15.98 4.50
C GLY A 14 -8.05 -14.90 3.55
N ASP A 15 -9.34 -14.94 3.17
CA ASP A 15 -9.95 -13.92 2.31
C ASP A 15 -9.95 -12.54 2.99
N THR A 16 -9.84 -11.50 2.17
CA THR A 16 -10.01 -10.12 2.60
C THR A 16 -11.36 -9.58 2.14
N VAL A 17 -12.08 -8.95 3.07
CA VAL A 17 -13.47 -8.54 2.88
C VAL A 17 -13.69 -7.10 3.29
N LEU A 18 -14.67 -6.47 2.64
CA LEU A 18 -15.27 -5.22 3.07
C LEU A 18 -16.36 -5.50 4.10
N MET A 19 -16.34 -4.78 5.21
CA MET A 19 -17.32 -4.89 6.28
C MET A 19 -18.00 -3.55 6.52
N ARG A 20 -19.33 -3.60 6.65
CA ARG A 20 -20.16 -2.42 6.90
C ARG A 20 -19.75 -1.73 8.20
N GLY A 21 -19.48 -0.43 8.12
CA GLY A 21 -19.26 0.41 9.29
C GLY A 21 -20.56 0.85 9.96
N GLN A 22 -20.47 1.38 11.18
CA GLN A 22 -21.63 1.97 11.87
C GLN A 22 -22.07 3.29 11.22
N ASP A 23 -21.09 4.03 10.69
CA ASP A 23 -21.29 5.32 10.04
C ASP A 23 -21.30 5.12 8.52
N PRO A 24 -22.45 5.33 7.84
CA PRO A 24 -22.58 5.11 6.40
C PRO A 24 -21.86 6.18 5.57
N GLU A 25 -21.43 7.29 6.16
CA GLU A 25 -20.62 8.30 5.45
C GLU A 25 -19.14 7.88 5.35
N LYS A 26 -18.72 6.91 6.17
CA LYS A 26 -17.37 6.38 6.15
C LYS A 26 -17.25 5.22 5.16
N PRO A 27 -16.07 5.07 4.52
CA PRO A 27 -15.81 3.90 3.68
C PRO A 27 -15.91 2.62 4.52
N PRO A 28 -16.29 1.48 3.90
CA PRO A 28 -16.35 0.21 4.60
C PRO A 28 -14.98 -0.16 5.19
N TYR A 29 -15.03 -0.85 6.32
CA TYR A 29 -13.84 -1.39 6.95
C TYR A 29 -13.28 -2.53 6.10
N VAL A 30 -11.96 -2.73 6.19
CA VAL A 30 -11.29 -3.85 5.50
C VAL A 30 -10.79 -4.82 6.55
N ALA A 31 -11.08 -6.10 6.36
CA ALA A 31 -10.68 -7.13 7.32
C ALA A 31 -10.20 -8.39 6.60
N LYS A 32 -9.30 -9.13 7.26
CA LYS A 32 -8.92 -10.49 6.88
C LYS A 32 -9.72 -11.48 7.72
N ILE A 33 -10.32 -12.48 7.08
CA ILE A 33 -11.01 -13.57 7.78
C ILE A 33 -9.95 -14.53 8.34
N GLU A 34 -9.88 -14.65 9.66
CA GLU A 34 -8.96 -15.55 10.36
C GLU A 34 -9.64 -16.87 10.75
N LYS A 35 -10.95 -16.84 11.02
CA LYS A 35 -11.73 -18.04 11.33
C LYS A 35 -13.21 -17.83 10.99
N ILE A 36 -13.88 -18.89 10.57
CA ILE A 36 -15.34 -18.92 10.38
C ILE A 36 -15.92 -19.93 11.38
N GLU A 37 -16.93 -19.50 12.14
CA GLU A 37 -17.62 -20.31 13.14
C GLU A 37 -19.11 -20.34 12.84
N ALA A 38 -19.66 -21.54 12.56
CA ALA A 38 -21.08 -21.75 12.34
C ALA A 38 -21.68 -22.46 13.57
N ASP A 39 -22.81 -21.95 14.08
CA ASP A 39 -23.49 -22.57 15.22
C ASP A 39 -24.31 -23.77 14.75
N GLY A 40 -24.00 -24.97 15.28
CA GLY A 40 -24.39 -26.27 14.74
C GLY A 40 -25.88 -26.65 14.80
N ARG A 41 -26.77 -25.68 15.06
CA ARG A 41 -28.23 -25.92 15.14
C ARG A 41 -29.04 -25.23 14.07
N ASN A 42 -28.50 -24.18 13.43
CA ASN A 42 -29.05 -23.52 12.25
C ASN A 42 -27.96 -22.62 11.66
N ASN A 43 -27.71 -22.73 10.35
CA ASN A 43 -26.69 -21.98 9.61
C ASN A 43 -26.98 -20.46 9.50
N SER A 44 -27.80 -19.91 10.41
CA SER A 44 -28.34 -18.56 10.39
C SER A 44 -27.56 -17.56 11.26
N ASN A 45 -26.59 -18.02 12.05
CA ASN A 45 -25.73 -17.16 12.89
C ASN A 45 -24.26 -17.49 12.67
N VAL A 46 -23.78 -17.32 11.43
CA VAL A 46 -22.36 -17.48 11.12
C VAL A 46 -21.60 -16.28 11.66
N LYS A 47 -20.55 -16.55 12.44
CA LYS A 47 -19.62 -15.55 12.96
C LYS A 47 -18.26 -15.70 12.28
N VAL A 48 -17.60 -14.58 12.07
CA VAL A 48 -16.24 -14.54 11.54
C VAL A 48 -15.33 -13.89 12.56
N ARG A 49 -14.21 -14.55 12.89
CA ARG A 49 -13.10 -13.90 13.57
C ARG A 49 -12.29 -13.17 12.52
N CYS A 50 -12.20 -11.85 12.65
CA CYS A 50 -11.52 -11.01 11.69
C CYS A 50 -10.28 -10.36 12.31
N ARG A 51 -9.33 -10.02 11.44
CA ARG A 51 -8.17 -9.18 11.74
C ARG A 51 -8.28 -7.90 10.93
N TRP A 52 -8.27 -6.75 11.60
CA TRP A 52 -8.59 -5.48 10.97
C TRP A 52 -7.40 -4.90 10.20
N TYR A 53 -7.70 -4.37 9.02
CA TYR A 53 -6.82 -3.43 8.34
C TYR A 53 -7.22 -2.01 8.68
N TYR A 54 -6.25 -1.19 9.07
CA TYR A 54 -6.45 0.22 9.36
C TYR A 54 -6.10 1.04 8.13
N ARG A 55 -6.91 2.06 7.85
CA ARG A 55 -6.57 3.12 6.90
C ARG A 55 -5.58 4.09 7.56
N PRO A 56 -4.74 4.78 6.78
CA PRO A 56 -3.80 5.78 7.31
C PRO A 56 -4.44 6.82 8.23
N GLU A 57 -5.65 7.26 7.91
CA GLU A 57 -6.46 8.23 8.66
C GLU A 57 -6.88 7.72 10.05
N GLU A 58 -6.98 6.40 10.21
CA GLU A 58 -7.40 5.74 11.45
C GLU A 58 -6.21 5.44 12.38
N SER A 59 -4.99 5.58 11.87
CA SER A 59 -3.77 5.41 12.67
C SER A 59 -3.52 6.61 13.57
N MET A 60 -2.87 6.40 14.72
CA MET A 60 -2.53 7.48 15.66
C MET A 60 -1.71 8.63 15.02
N GLY A 61 -0.88 8.31 14.02
CA GLY A 61 -0.05 9.28 13.31
C GLY A 61 -0.74 9.95 12.12
N GLY A 62 -1.96 9.54 11.78
CA GLY A 62 -2.70 10.02 10.61
C GLY A 62 -2.03 9.71 9.26
N ARG A 63 -2.66 10.20 8.19
CA ARG A 63 -2.12 10.07 6.83
C ARG A 63 -0.88 10.95 6.65
N ARG A 64 0.17 10.38 6.05
CA ARG A 64 1.42 11.05 5.66
C ARG A 64 1.53 11.10 4.14
N GLN A 65 2.40 11.98 3.62
CA GLN A 65 2.56 12.20 2.17
C GLN A 65 2.97 10.96 1.37
N PHE A 66 3.66 10.01 2.02
CA PHE A 66 4.10 8.77 1.36
C PHE A 66 3.04 7.65 1.41
N HIS A 67 1.93 7.86 2.12
CA HIS A 67 0.86 6.88 2.20
C HIS A 67 0.01 6.93 0.93
N GLY A 68 -0.08 5.80 0.23
CA GLY A 68 -0.91 5.67 -0.96
C GLY A 68 -2.40 5.71 -0.63
N THR A 69 -3.21 6.08 -1.61
CA THR A 69 -4.67 6.21 -1.51
C THR A 69 -5.33 4.87 -1.15
N LYS A 70 -4.77 3.77 -1.68
CA LYS A 70 -5.22 2.38 -1.45
C LYS A 70 -4.41 1.65 -0.37
N GLU A 71 -3.62 2.38 0.42
CA GLU A 71 -2.78 1.80 1.46
C GLU A 71 -3.61 1.42 2.70
N LEU A 72 -3.30 0.25 3.24
CA LEU A 72 -3.85 -0.29 4.47
C LEU A 72 -2.73 -0.81 5.36
N PHE A 73 -2.99 -0.87 6.67
CA PHE A 73 -2.07 -1.40 7.67
C PHE A 73 -2.67 -2.61 8.37
N LEU A 74 -2.01 -3.76 8.29
CA LEU A 74 -2.47 -4.97 8.96
C LEU A 74 -2.26 -4.81 10.47
N SER A 75 -3.34 -4.74 11.25
CA SER A 75 -3.22 -4.44 12.68
C SER A 75 -3.05 -5.68 13.55
N ASP A 76 -2.76 -5.50 14.84
CA ASP A 76 -2.90 -6.52 15.89
C ASP A 76 -4.32 -6.57 16.51
N HIS A 77 -5.28 -5.85 15.93
CA HIS A 77 -6.67 -5.81 16.39
C HIS A 77 -7.49 -6.93 15.75
N TYR A 78 -8.00 -7.82 16.60
CA TYR A 78 -8.90 -8.91 16.24
C TYR A 78 -10.26 -8.71 16.88
N ASP A 79 -11.30 -9.13 16.18
CA ASP A 79 -12.67 -9.10 16.69
C ASP A 79 -13.49 -10.27 16.11
N ILE A 80 -14.69 -10.50 16.66
CA ILE A 80 -15.67 -11.45 16.14
C ILE A 80 -16.90 -10.68 15.68
N GLN A 81 -17.23 -10.81 14.39
CA GLN A 81 -18.34 -10.10 13.76
C GLN A 81 -19.35 -11.09 13.15
N SER A 82 -20.60 -10.65 12.99
CA SER A 82 -21.57 -11.42 12.20
C SER A 82 -21.15 -11.40 10.74
N ALA A 83 -21.25 -12.55 10.06
CA ALA A 83 -20.98 -12.64 8.64
C ALA A 83 -21.91 -11.73 7.80
N ASP A 84 -23.09 -11.37 8.32
CA ASP A 84 -24.04 -10.44 7.66
C ASP A 84 -23.49 -9.02 7.48
N THR A 85 -22.43 -8.67 8.21
CA THR A 85 -21.76 -7.38 8.08
C THR A 85 -20.84 -7.32 6.85
N ILE A 86 -20.56 -8.45 6.21
CA ILE A 86 -19.73 -8.52 5.01
C ILE A 86 -20.52 -7.98 3.80
N GLU A 87 -19.94 -7.00 3.12
CA GLU A 87 -20.55 -6.36 1.95
C GLU A 87 -19.94 -6.84 0.63
N GLY A 88 -18.71 -7.36 0.66
CA GLY A 88 -18.06 -7.92 -0.52
C GLY A 88 -16.63 -8.36 -0.25
N LYS A 89 -16.02 -9.04 -1.23
CA LYS A 89 -14.59 -9.38 -1.23
C LYS A 89 -13.76 -8.23 -1.79
N CYS A 90 -12.56 -8.06 -1.25
CA CYS A 90 -11.53 -7.18 -1.79
C CYS A 90 -10.19 -7.90 -1.83
N THR A 91 -9.18 -7.30 -2.48
CA THR A 91 -7.83 -7.86 -2.52
C THR A 91 -6.85 -6.91 -1.85
N VAL A 92 -6.17 -7.38 -0.80
CA VAL A 92 -5.04 -6.67 -0.20
C VAL A 92 -3.73 -7.27 -0.70
N HIS A 93 -3.10 -6.59 -1.66
CA HIS A 93 -1.84 -7.00 -2.26
C HIS A 93 -0.64 -6.73 -1.34
N THR A 94 0.43 -7.50 -1.50
CA THR A 94 1.75 -7.04 -1.04
C THR A 94 2.16 -5.81 -1.85
N PHE A 95 2.99 -4.93 -1.28
CA PHE A 95 3.47 -3.75 -2.00
C PHE A 95 4.07 -4.10 -3.37
N LYS A 96 4.90 -5.15 -3.42
CA LYS A 96 5.56 -5.64 -4.65
C LYS A 96 4.58 -6.08 -5.72
N ASN A 97 3.47 -6.70 -5.35
CA ASN A 97 2.46 -7.14 -6.30
C ASN A 97 1.58 -5.98 -6.73
N TYR A 98 1.21 -5.12 -5.78
CA TYR A 98 0.45 -3.91 -6.07
C TYR A 98 1.18 -3.03 -7.08
N THR A 99 2.48 -2.79 -6.94
CA THR A 99 3.31 -2.00 -7.88
C THR A 99 3.53 -2.65 -9.25
N LYS A 100 3.03 -3.87 -9.48
CA LYS A 100 3.05 -4.53 -10.79
C LYS A 100 1.70 -4.58 -11.51
N LEU A 101 0.60 -4.26 -10.83
CA LEU A 101 -0.72 -4.18 -11.45
C LEU A 101 -0.74 -3.19 -12.64
N GLU A 102 -1.37 -3.60 -13.74
CA GLU A 102 -1.55 -2.75 -14.93
C GLU A 102 -2.56 -1.62 -14.67
N SER A 103 -3.65 -1.97 -13.99
CA SER A 103 -4.69 -1.07 -13.50
C SER A 103 -5.05 -1.44 -12.06
N VAL A 104 -5.50 -0.44 -11.30
CA VAL A 104 -5.91 -0.61 -9.90
C VAL A 104 -7.43 -0.49 -9.85
N GLY A 105 -8.11 -1.55 -9.44
CA GLY A 105 -9.56 -1.58 -9.27
C GLY A 105 -10.04 -0.84 -8.01
N ALA A 106 -11.36 -0.72 -7.88
CA ALA A 106 -11.99 -0.15 -6.69
C ALA A 106 -11.64 -0.95 -5.42
N GLU A 107 -11.60 -2.29 -5.56
CA GLU A 107 -11.39 -3.26 -4.49
C GLU A 107 -9.94 -3.75 -4.36
N ASP A 108 -9.00 -3.10 -5.05
CA ASP A 108 -7.57 -3.36 -4.91
C ASP A 108 -6.96 -2.42 -3.89
N TYR A 109 -6.36 -3.03 -2.87
CA TYR A 109 -5.64 -2.37 -1.79
C TYR A 109 -4.22 -2.91 -1.70
N PHE A 110 -3.36 -2.26 -0.92
CA PHE A 110 -2.05 -2.82 -0.60
C PHE A 110 -1.68 -2.60 0.85
N CYS A 111 -0.86 -3.52 1.36
CA CYS A 111 -0.31 -3.45 2.70
C CYS A 111 1.19 -3.67 2.63
N ARG A 112 1.94 -2.82 3.34
CA ARG A 112 3.40 -2.93 3.49
C ARG A 112 3.88 -2.76 4.93
N PHE A 113 2.96 -2.46 5.85
CA PHE A 113 3.24 -2.30 7.26
C PHE A 113 2.26 -3.11 8.09
N GLU A 114 2.77 -3.70 9.17
CA GLU A 114 1.95 -4.07 10.31
C GLU A 114 1.84 -2.88 11.27
N TYR A 115 0.67 -2.73 11.89
CA TYR A 115 0.34 -1.64 12.80
C TYR A 115 -0.06 -2.18 14.18
N LYS A 116 0.55 -1.67 15.23
CA LYS A 116 0.16 -1.99 16.62
C LYS A 116 -0.88 -0.97 17.07
N ALA A 117 -2.15 -1.36 17.07
CA ALA A 117 -3.27 -0.48 17.40
C ALA A 117 -3.18 0.08 18.82
N SER A 118 -2.54 -0.64 19.74
CA SER A 118 -2.34 -0.24 21.13
C SER A 118 -1.25 0.82 21.32
N THR A 119 -0.18 0.78 20.53
CA THR A 119 1.00 1.65 20.72
C THR A 119 1.25 2.64 19.59
N GLY A 120 0.53 2.52 18.47
CA GLY A 120 0.77 3.29 17.25
C GLY A 120 2.05 2.90 16.50
N GLY A 121 2.66 1.77 16.87
CA GLY A 121 3.94 1.32 16.28
C GLY A 121 3.75 0.69 14.91
N PHE A 122 4.76 0.82 14.04
CA PHE A 122 4.77 0.22 12.71
C PHE A 122 5.89 -0.80 12.57
N THR A 123 5.66 -1.88 11.81
CA THR A 123 6.66 -2.87 11.44
C THR A 123 6.65 -3.09 9.92
N PRO A 124 7.79 -3.05 9.21
CA PRO A 124 9.12 -2.74 9.74
C PRO A 124 9.25 -1.26 10.17
N ASP A 125 10.16 -0.99 11.10
CA ASP A 125 10.49 0.36 11.59
C ASP A 125 11.29 1.17 10.57
N ARG A 126 11.95 0.49 9.62
CA ARG A 126 12.73 1.09 8.55
C ARG A 126 12.23 0.60 7.19
N VAL A 127 12.13 1.54 6.26
CA VAL A 127 11.79 1.30 4.86
C VAL A 127 12.75 2.04 3.96
N ALA A 128 12.93 1.53 2.74
CA ALA A 128 13.73 2.20 1.73
C ALA A 128 13.13 3.59 1.42
N VAL A 129 14.01 4.58 1.38
CA VAL A 129 13.68 5.96 1.04
C VAL A 129 14.34 6.33 -0.27
N TYR A 130 13.73 7.28 -0.97
CA TYR A 130 14.16 7.70 -2.30
C TYR A 130 14.11 9.22 -2.40
N CYS A 131 14.73 9.73 -3.46
CA CYS A 131 14.80 11.15 -3.78
C CYS A 131 15.53 11.98 -2.71
N LYS A 132 15.73 13.26 -2.98
CA LYS A 132 16.31 14.22 -2.03
C LYS A 132 15.42 14.53 -0.82
N CYS A 133 14.14 14.14 -0.88
CA CYS A 133 13.23 14.29 0.25
C CYS A 133 13.33 13.15 1.26
N GLU A 134 14.11 12.10 0.97
CA GLU A 134 14.31 10.93 1.84
C GLU A 134 12.97 10.32 2.32
N MET A 135 12.00 10.20 1.41
CA MET A 135 10.68 9.63 1.72
C MET A 135 10.50 8.23 1.15
N PRO A 136 9.71 7.37 1.81
CA PRO A 136 9.29 6.08 1.23
C PRO A 136 8.51 6.30 -0.06
N TYR A 137 8.60 5.35 -0.99
CA TYR A 137 7.90 5.45 -2.29
C TYR A 137 6.37 5.41 -2.12
N ASN A 138 5.67 6.41 -2.62
CA ASN A 138 4.20 6.39 -2.75
C ASN A 138 3.82 5.87 -4.14
N PRO A 139 3.07 4.75 -4.26
CA PRO A 139 2.72 4.17 -5.55
C PRO A 139 1.78 5.04 -6.41
N ASP A 140 1.18 6.08 -5.83
CA ASP A 140 0.36 7.04 -6.56
C ASP A 140 1.20 8.16 -7.20
N ASP A 141 2.43 8.34 -6.74
CA ASP A 141 3.32 9.41 -7.18
C ASP A 141 4.22 8.97 -8.33
N LEU A 142 4.36 9.84 -9.34
CA LEU A 142 5.31 9.64 -10.43
C LEU A 142 6.73 9.86 -9.93
N MET A 143 7.63 8.94 -10.26
CA MET A 143 9.06 9.11 -10.07
C MET A 143 9.82 8.85 -11.38
N VAL A 144 10.98 9.47 -11.52
CA VAL A 144 11.91 9.29 -12.65
C VAL A 144 13.25 8.79 -12.15
N GLN A 145 13.82 7.80 -12.84
CA GLN A 145 15.12 7.24 -12.50
C GLN A 145 16.25 7.99 -13.20
N CYS A 146 17.32 8.32 -12.47
CA CYS A 146 18.52 8.86 -13.08
C CYS A 146 19.34 7.76 -13.78
N GLU A 147 19.82 8.03 -14.99
CA GLU A 147 20.60 7.06 -15.75
C GLU A 147 21.97 6.73 -15.16
N ILE A 148 22.54 7.62 -14.34
CA ILE A 148 23.89 7.46 -13.77
C ILE A 148 23.83 6.82 -12.38
N CYS A 149 23.20 7.48 -11.40
CA CYS A 149 23.15 6.96 -10.02
C CYS A 149 22.08 5.90 -9.78
N LYS A 150 21.16 5.69 -10.74
CA LYS A 150 20.03 4.75 -10.65
C LYS A 150 19.05 5.01 -9.49
N ASP A 151 19.15 6.17 -8.84
CA ASP A 151 18.20 6.64 -7.83
C ASP A 151 16.94 7.28 -8.47
N TRP A 152 15.87 7.39 -7.69
CA TRP A 152 14.54 7.79 -8.12
C TRP A 152 14.17 9.15 -7.55
N PHE A 153 13.58 10.01 -8.39
CA PHE A 153 13.24 11.37 -8.00
C PHE A 153 11.81 11.74 -8.37
N HIS A 154 11.13 12.45 -7.48
CA HIS A 154 9.85 13.08 -7.80
C HIS A 154 10.09 14.24 -8.78
N PRO A 155 9.30 14.40 -9.85
CA PRO A 155 9.42 15.53 -10.77
C PRO A 155 9.40 16.88 -10.05
N SER A 156 8.48 17.05 -9.09
CA SER A 156 8.36 18.27 -8.28
C SER A 156 9.62 18.58 -7.46
N CYS A 157 10.27 17.56 -6.90
CA CYS A 157 11.54 17.71 -6.20
C CYS A 157 12.67 18.13 -7.13
N MET A 158 12.57 17.85 -8.43
CA MET A 158 13.56 18.24 -9.44
C MET A 158 13.18 19.52 -10.16
N SER A 159 12.16 20.25 -9.69
CA SER A 159 11.61 21.44 -10.35
C SER A 159 11.13 21.16 -11.78
N MET A 160 10.58 19.97 -11.99
CA MET A 160 10.06 19.49 -13.27
C MET A 160 8.57 19.17 -13.16
N THR A 161 7.87 19.30 -14.28
CA THR A 161 6.48 18.86 -14.38
C THR A 161 6.41 17.38 -14.81
N PRO A 162 5.35 16.65 -14.42
CA PRO A 162 5.14 15.29 -14.88
C PRO A 162 5.15 15.14 -16.42
N ASP A 163 4.68 16.16 -17.15
CA ASP A 163 4.62 16.12 -18.61
C ASP A 163 5.99 16.34 -19.26
N GLN A 164 6.88 17.11 -18.62
CA GLN A 164 8.29 17.19 -19.06
C GLN A 164 8.95 15.81 -18.93
N VAL A 165 8.80 15.17 -17.78
CA VAL A 165 9.38 13.84 -17.52
C VAL A 165 8.90 12.79 -18.53
N LYS A 166 7.61 12.78 -18.88
CA LYS A 166 7.07 11.86 -19.90
C LYS A 166 7.67 12.04 -21.29
N LYS A 167 8.12 13.25 -21.63
CA LYS A 167 8.71 13.56 -22.94
C LYS A 167 10.22 13.30 -22.98
N MET A 168 10.83 12.98 -21.84
CA MET A 168 12.26 12.73 -21.76
C MET A 168 12.55 11.25 -21.93
N GLU A 169 13.48 10.93 -22.81
CA GLU A 169 13.97 9.56 -22.97
C GLU A 169 14.97 9.17 -21.88
N LYS A 170 15.78 10.13 -21.42
CA LYS A 170 16.83 9.93 -20.42
C LYS A 170 16.81 11.07 -19.42
N PHE A 171 16.89 10.73 -18.13
CA PHE A 171 16.97 11.68 -17.05
C PHE A 171 18.33 11.59 -16.35
N PHE A 172 18.92 12.75 -16.08
CA PHE A 172 20.16 12.89 -15.33
C PHE A 172 19.89 13.84 -14.15
N CYS A 173 20.18 13.42 -12.92
CA CYS A 173 20.00 14.29 -11.77
C CYS A 173 21.07 15.41 -11.75
N PRO A 174 20.81 16.56 -11.10
CA PRO A 174 21.75 17.68 -10.99
C PRO A 174 23.12 17.28 -10.44
N ASP A 175 23.15 16.35 -9.48
CA ASP A 175 24.40 15.85 -8.90
C ASP A 175 25.24 15.10 -9.94
N CYS A 176 24.61 14.33 -10.82
CA CYS A 176 25.32 13.62 -11.89
C CYS A 176 25.64 14.52 -13.09
N ILE A 177 24.80 15.52 -13.40
CA ILE A 177 25.10 16.52 -14.45
C ILE A 177 26.32 17.33 -14.05
N SER A 178 26.38 17.84 -12.82
CA SER A 178 27.51 18.61 -12.31
C SER A 178 28.83 17.79 -12.28
N GLN A 179 28.75 16.49 -11.99
CA GLN A 179 29.90 15.59 -12.01
C GLN A 179 30.37 15.18 -13.42
N SER A 180 29.58 15.40 -14.48
CA SER A 180 29.97 15.05 -15.85
C SER A 180 31.02 16.01 -16.45
N GLY A 181 31.20 17.19 -15.85
CA GLY A 181 32.27 18.15 -16.20
C GLY A 181 33.60 17.90 -15.49
N GLU A 182 33.61 17.10 -14.41
CA GLU A 182 34.81 16.79 -13.63
C GLU A 182 34.90 15.28 -13.42
N LYS A 183 35.73 14.60 -14.22
CA LYS A 183 36.05 13.17 -14.04
C LYS A 183 36.60 12.93 -12.63
N LYS A 184 35.74 12.58 -11.66
CA LYS A 184 36.13 11.87 -10.44
C LYS A 184 35.08 10.83 -10.09
N VAL A 185 35.45 9.58 -10.37
CA VAL A 185 34.87 8.38 -9.76
C VAL A 185 34.94 8.57 -8.24
N ARG A 186 33.85 9.02 -7.63
CA ARG A 186 33.64 8.82 -6.21
C ARG A 186 32.87 7.52 -6.09
N GLN A 187 33.57 6.48 -5.68
CA GLN A 187 32.95 5.27 -5.16
C GLN A 187 32.09 5.69 -3.96
N SER A 188 30.81 5.92 -4.16
CA SER A 188 29.86 5.91 -3.07
C SER A 188 29.66 4.45 -2.69
N SER A 189 30.27 4.05 -1.58
CA SER A 189 29.94 2.85 -0.82
C SER A 189 28.43 2.61 -0.83
N PRO A 190 27.95 1.35 -0.91
CA PRO A 190 26.53 1.08 -0.83
C PRO A 190 26.02 1.62 0.51
N ARG A 191 25.16 2.64 0.47
CA ARG A 191 24.41 3.04 1.66
C ARG A 191 23.58 1.81 2.02
N SER A 192 23.93 1.20 3.14
CA SER A 192 23.54 -0.16 3.49
C SER A 192 22.02 -0.23 3.66
N SER A 193 21.33 -0.61 2.59
CA SER A 193 19.98 -1.16 2.72
C SER A 193 20.12 -2.55 3.35
N PRO A 194 19.41 -2.86 4.44
CA PRO A 194 19.24 -4.23 4.86
C PRO A 194 18.67 -5.02 3.66
N ALA A 195 19.16 -6.23 3.44
CA ALA A 195 18.68 -7.11 2.38
C ALA A 195 17.19 -7.42 2.60
N THR A 196 16.34 -6.61 1.99
CA THR A 196 14.90 -6.83 1.87
C THR A 196 14.53 -6.65 0.41
N ASP A 197 13.77 -7.59 -0.15
CA ASP A 197 13.27 -7.62 -1.53
C ASP A 197 12.84 -6.23 -2.04
N HIS A 198 13.75 -5.52 -2.72
CA HIS A 198 13.53 -4.13 -3.13
C HIS A 198 12.54 -4.04 -4.29
N VAL A 199 11.44 -3.34 -4.07
CA VAL A 199 10.47 -2.99 -5.11
C VAL A 199 10.99 -1.75 -5.84
N LYS A 200 11.35 -1.90 -7.12
CA LYS A 200 11.73 -0.77 -7.97
C LYS A 200 10.46 0.01 -8.37
N PRO A 201 10.42 1.34 -8.19
CA PRO A 201 9.38 2.15 -8.80
C PRO A 201 9.34 1.89 -10.32
N ASP A 202 8.16 1.85 -10.93
CA ASP A 202 8.03 1.77 -12.39
C ASP A 202 7.74 3.17 -12.93
N ALA A 203 8.35 3.55 -14.06
CA ALA A 203 8.19 4.86 -14.67
C ALA A 203 6.79 5.04 -15.33
N LYS A 204 5.98 3.99 -15.42
CA LYS A 204 4.66 4.03 -16.06
C LYS A 204 3.59 4.52 -15.09
N ARG A 205 3.03 5.69 -15.38
CA ARG A 205 1.77 6.15 -14.79
C ARG A 205 0.64 5.19 -15.19
N ARG A 206 -0.01 4.60 -14.18
CA ARG A 206 -1.16 3.72 -14.36
C ARG A 206 -2.38 4.52 -14.80
N LYS A 207 -3.17 3.93 -15.71
CA LYS A 207 -4.47 4.48 -16.09
C LYS A 207 -5.42 4.21 -14.91
N ARG A 208 -6.03 5.28 -14.40
CA ARG A 208 -7.16 5.22 -13.47
C ARG A 208 -8.41 4.82 -14.24
#